data_AF-A0A432HH67-F1
#
_entry.id   AF-A0A432HH67-F1
#
_cell.length_a   1.000
_cell.length_b   1.000
_cell.length_c   1.000
_cell.angle_alpha   90.00
_cell.angle_beta   90.00
_cell.angle_gamma   90.00
#
_symmetry.space_group_name_H-M   'P 1'
#
loop_
_entity.id
_entity.type
_entity.pdbx_description
1 polymer ?
#
loop_
_entity_poly.entity_id
_entity_poly.type
_entity_poly.pdbx_seq_one_letter_code
_entity_poly.pdbx_strand_id
1 'polypeptide(L)'
;MGNHFHLLVKMLPESDFSDCEILKRCRRMYGDDYDIPDEPLPLIRKKLASLSELMRDIKVNFTRYYNRRHHRRGYFWGERFKSVIVDRGETLVNCLAYIDLNPLRAGLVKRPEEYRWSSIGYHIQTDNRDNFLSTDFGLKEFNVSGEKERIRRYRRYMYEAGCVDRPDKGKSRVIDPRILYKEKKKGPAGCATGPGILPIRGLSDPENSYRAITSDSSICSCPRMRKSPNRLTGFPGSIPSNNSQK
;
A
#
# COMPACT_ATOMS: atom_id res chain seq x y z
N MET A 1 -2.51 -14.41 12.32
CA MET A 1 -1.75 -13.33 11.65
C MET A 1 -1.51 -12.22 12.65
N GLY A 2 -0.29 -11.70 12.73
CA GLY A 2 -0.02 -10.51 13.55
C GLY A 2 -0.77 -9.28 13.01
N ASN A 3 -1.10 -8.33 13.88
CA ASN A 3 -1.78 -7.09 13.52
C ASN A 3 -0.80 -6.15 12.79
N HIS A 4 -0.68 -6.29 11.46
CA HIS A 4 0.14 -5.45 10.59
C HIS A 4 -0.58 -5.22 9.26
N PHE A 5 -0.25 -4.12 8.60
CA PHE A 5 -0.74 -3.80 7.25
C PHE A 5 0.43 -3.72 6.27
N HIS A 6 0.15 -3.99 5.00
CA HIS A 6 1.11 -3.92 3.92
C HIS A 6 0.77 -2.72 3.05
N LEU A 7 1.77 -1.91 2.71
CA LEU A 7 1.64 -0.80 1.78
C LEU A 7 2.58 -1.05 0.61
N LEU A 8 2.06 -0.87 -0.60
CA LEU A 8 2.87 -0.79 -1.80
C LEU A 8 2.74 0.61 -2.36
N VAL A 9 3.85 1.36 -2.34
CA VAL A 9 3.88 2.76 -2.71
C VAL A 9 4.93 2.99 -3.78
N LYS A 10 4.61 3.86 -4.74
CA LYS A 10 5.58 4.36 -5.72
C LYS A 10 6.16 5.66 -5.19
N MET A 11 7.44 5.63 -4.84
CA MET A 11 8.17 6.84 -4.47
C MET A 11 8.55 7.61 -5.75
N LEU A 12 8.30 8.91 -5.73
CA LEU A 12 8.64 9.82 -6.83
C LEU A 12 9.78 10.74 -6.38
N PRO A 13 10.76 11.03 -7.26
CA PRO A 13 11.86 11.91 -6.91
C PRO A 13 11.36 13.32 -6.63
N GLU A 14 12.09 14.04 -5.79
CA GLU A 14 11.75 15.40 -5.36
C GLU A 14 11.71 16.42 -6.52
N SER A 15 12.46 16.14 -7.58
CA SER A 15 12.52 16.95 -8.82
C SER A 15 11.24 16.96 -9.63
N ASP A 16 10.37 15.96 -9.45
CA ASP A 16 9.14 15.82 -10.25
C ASP A 16 8.04 16.82 -9.87
N PHE A 17 8.24 17.59 -8.80
CA PHE A 17 7.23 18.50 -8.28
C PHE A 17 7.68 19.95 -8.45
N SER A 18 6.77 20.88 -8.74
CA SER A 18 7.08 22.32 -8.68
C SER A 18 6.95 22.85 -7.25
N ASP A 19 7.50 24.03 -6.95
CA ASP A 19 7.31 24.65 -5.62
C ASP A 19 5.83 24.86 -5.30
N CYS A 20 5.05 25.30 -6.28
CA CYS A 20 3.60 25.45 -6.16
C CYS A 20 2.89 24.13 -5.80
N GLU A 21 3.30 23.00 -6.40
CA GLU A 21 2.76 21.68 -6.06
C GLU A 21 3.12 21.25 -4.63
N ILE A 22 4.36 21.50 -4.19
CA ILE A 22 4.79 21.22 -2.81
C ILE A 22 3.96 22.01 -1.80
N LEU A 23 3.73 23.30 -2.06
CA LEU A 23 2.90 24.14 -1.20
C LEU A 23 1.44 23.68 -1.14
N LYS A 24 0.85 23.32 -2.28
CA LYS A 24 -0.50 22.74 -2.35
C LYS A 24 -0.62 21.46 -1.53
N ARG A 25 0.40 20.59 -1.59
CA ARG A 25 0.43 19.35 -0.80
C ARG A 25 0.53 19.63 0.70
N CYS A 26 1.36 20.59 1.10
CA CYS A 26 1.48 20.98 2.51
C CYS A 26 0.13 21.45 3.06
N ARG A 27 -0.56 22.36 2.35
CA ARG A 27 -1.89 22.83 2.76
C ARG A 27 -2.91 21.69 2.84
N ARG A 28 -2.93 20.78 1.86
CA ARG A 28 -3.82 19.62 1.88
C ARG A 28 -3.54 18.67 3.05
N MET A 29 -2.27 18.49 3.42
CA MET A 29 -1.87 17.56 4.48
C MET A 29 -2.06 18.14 5.88
N TYR A 30 -1.75 19.42 6.06
CA TYR A 30 -1.65 20.05 7.38
C TYR A 30 -2.75 21.08 7.67
N GLY A 31 -3.56 21.43 6.67
CA GLY A 31 -4.61 22.45 6.74
C GLY A 31 -4.24 23.72 5.98
N ASP A 32 -5.25 24.49 5.57
CA ASP A 32 -5.04 25.74 4.82
C ASP A 32 -4.36 26.82 5.66
N ASP A 33 -4.58 26.79 6.98
CA ASP A 33 -3.93 27.66 7.98
C ASP A 33 -2.52 27.18 8.37
N TYR A 34 -1.99 26.16 7.68
CA TYR A 34 -0.63 25.73 7.93
C TYR A 34 0.34 26.79 7.42
N ASP A 35 0.84 27.60 8.35
CA ASP A 35 2.01 28.44 8.13
C ASP A 35 3.14 27.54 7.66
N ILE A 36 3.52 27.70 6.39
CA ILE A 36 4.69 27.03 5.83
C ILE A 36 5.84 27.41 6.77
N PRO A 37 6.47 26.44 7.45
CA PRO A 37 7.52 26.75 8.40
C PRO A 37 8.57 27.64 7.73
N ASP A 38 9.31 28.43 8.52
CA ASP A 38 10.52 29.14 8.03
C ASP A 38 11.58 28.21 7.42
N GLU A 39 11.30 26.90 7.37
CA GLU A 39 12.12 25.90 6.73
C GLU A 39 12.17 26.10 5.20
N PRO A 40 13.37 26.11 4.61
CA PRO A 40 13.53 26.25 3.16
C PRO A 40 12.71 25.22 2.37
N LEU A 41 12.04 25.67 1.30
CA LEU A 41 11.27 24.81 0.38
C LEU A 41 12.01 23.54 -0.10
N PRO A 42 13.33 23.57 -0.41
CA PRO A 42 14.07 22.36 -0.76
C PRO A 42 14.05 21.27 0.33
N LEU A 43 14.07 21.65 1.60
CA LEU A 43 13.99 20.68 2.71
C LEU A 43 12.59 20.09 2.84
N ILE A 44 11.55 20.91 2.72
CA ILE A 44 10.15 20.46 2.74
C ILE A 44 9.91 19.45 1.62
N ARG A 45 10.40 19.78 0.41
CA ARG A 45 10.33 18.92 -0.76
C ARG A 45 10.99 17.56 -0.52
N LYS A 46 12.21 17.54 0.04
CA LYS A 46 12.92 16.31 0.39
C LYS A 46 12.16 15.47 1.42
N LYS A 47 11.53 16.12 2.41
CA LYS A 47 10.68 15.44 3.40
C LYS A 47 9.48 14.77 2.74
N LEU A 48 8.76 15.47 1.86
CA LEU A 48 7.59 14.91 1.17
C LEU A 48 7.93 13.78 0.20
N ALA A 49 9.16 13.72 -0.32
CA ALA A 49 9.65 12.61 -1.12
C ALA A 49 10.23 11.43 -0.31
N SER A 50 10.26 11.52 1.03
CA SER A 50 10.85 10.51 1.91
C SER A 50 9.80 9.52 2.42
N LEU A 51 10.02 8.23 2.17
CA LEU A 51 9.19 7.15 2.73
C LEU A 51 9.22 7.17 4.27
N SER A 52 10.37 7.52 4.86
CA SER A 52 10.53 7.53 6.32
C SER A 52 9.69 8.63 6.97
N GLU A 53 9.61 9.81 6.36
CA GLU A 53 8.77 10.90 6.86
C GLU A 53 7.29 10.57 6.67
N LEU A 54 6.89 10.04 5.49
CA LEU A 54 5.51 9.58 5.27
C LEU A 54 5.07 8.56 6.35
N MET A 55 5.89 7.55 6.61
CA MET A 55 5.58 6.54 7.62
C MET A 55 5.58 7.11 9.04
N ARG A 56 6.44 8.09 9.33
CA ARG A 56 6.44 8.80 10.61
C ARG A 56 5.13 9.54 10.81
N ASP A 57 4.67 10.28 9.81
CA ASP A 57 3.44 11.08 9.88
C ASP A 57 2.21 10.20 10.09
N ILE A 58 2.08 9.13 9.31
CA ILE A 58 0.99 8.14 9.49
C ILE A 58 1.01 7.60 10.92
N LYS A 59 2.17 7.15 11.39
CA LYS A 59 2.29 6.52 12.72
C LYS A 59 1.98 7.49 13.85
N VAL A 60 2.53 8.70 13.80
CA VAL A 60 2.36 9.71 14.86
C VAL A 60 0.92 10.21 14.89
N ASN A 61 0.35 10.56 13.74
CA ASN A 61 -1.01 11.09 13.66
C ASN A 61 -2.05 10.06 14.10
N PHE A 62 -1.89 8.80 13.66
CA PHE A 62 -2.78 7.73 14.10
C PHE A 62 -2.65 7.45 15.61
N THR A 63 -1.42 7.42 16.16
CA THR A 63 -1.21 7.23 17.61
C THR A 63 -1.91 8.33 18.41
N ARG A 64 -1.75 9.59 18.00
CA ARG A 64 -2.40 10.74 18.66
C ARG A 64 -3.92 10.65 18.57
N TYR A 65 -4.46 10.35 17.38
CA TYR A 65 -5.89 10.15 17.16
C TYR A 65 -6.44 9.04 18.06
N TYR A 66 -5.84 7.86 18.03
CA TYR A 66 -6.30 6.69 18.76
C TYR A 66 -6.22 6.90 20.27
N ASN A 67 -5.10 7.40 20.78
CA ASN A 67 -4.93 7.67 22.20
C ASN A 67 -5.93 8.70 22.72
N ARG A 68 -6.20 9.76 21.94
CA ARG A 68 -7.22 10.77 22.30
C ARG A 68 -8.61 10.16 22.32
N ARG A 69 -8.97 9.39 21.27
CA ARG A 69 -10.28 8.75 21.14
C ARG A 69 -10.58 7.74 22.24
N HIS A 70 -9.56 7.04 22.73
CA HIS A 70 -9.71 5.96 23.71
C HIS A 70 -9.19 6.31 25.10
N HIS A 71 -8.87 7.58 25.37
CA HIS A 71 -8.27 8.05 26.63
C HIS A 71 -7.04 7.25 27.08
N ARG A 72 -6.20 6.83 26.12
CA ARG A 72 -4.97 6.05 26.36
C ARG A 72 -3.73 6.95 26.33
N ARG A 73 -2.65 6.45 26.92
CA ARG A 73 -1.31 7.04 26.84
C ARG A 73 -0.30 5.97 26.42
N GLY A 74 0.85 6.39 25.90
CA GLY A 74 1.93 5.48 25.48
C GLY A 74 1.92 5.14 23.98
N TYR A 75 2.74 4.15 23.62
CA TYR A 75 2.95 3.72 22.24
C TYR A 75 1.77 2.91 21.69
N PHE A 76 1.37 3.19 20.46
CA PHE A 76 0.38 2.39 19.73
C PHE A 76 1.05 1.31 18.85
N TRP A 77 2.14 1.67 18.18
CA TRP A 77 2.87 0.78 17.26
C TRP A 77 3.91 -0.03 18.02
N GLY A 78 4.02 -1.33 17.69
CA GLY A 78 5.05 -2.21 18.24
C GLY A 78 6.43 -1.93 17.64
N GLU A 79 6.69 -2.42 16.42
CA GLU A 79 8.00 -2.32 15.77
C GLU A 79 8.15 -1.08 14.85
N ARG A 80 9.38 -0.88 14.37
CA ARG A 80 9.67 -0.01 13.21
C ARG A 80 9.07 -0.60 11.94
N PHE A 81 8.77 0.26 10.97
CA PHE A 81 8.32 -0.24 9.65
C PHE A 81 9.51 -0.93 8.96
N LYS A 82 9.21 -1.94 8.15
CA LYS A 82 10.16 -2.61 7.27
C LYS A 82 9.80 -2.24 5.84
N SER A 83 10.79 -2.05 4.98
CA SER A 83 10.59 -1.70 3.58
C SER A 83 11.50 -2.54 2.71
N VAL A 84 10.97 -2.93 1.55
CA VAL A 84 11.64 -3.72 0.53
C VAL A 84 11.40 -3.03 -0.81
N ILE A 85 12.44 -2.89 -1.62
CA ILE A 85 12.31 -2.36 -2.98
C ILE A 85 11.73 -3.48 -3.84
N VAL A 86 10.65 -3.17 -4.55
CA VAL A 86 9.99 -4.11 -5.46
C VAL A 86 10.33 -3.70 -6.88
N ASP A 87 10.87 -4.64 -7.64
CA ASP A 87 11.15 -4.40 -9.05
C ASP A 87 9.87 -4.34 -9.88
N ARG A 88 9.98 -3.77 -11.08
CA ARG A 88 8.91 -3.61 -12.05
C ARG A 88 8.45 -4.96 -12.64
N GLY A 89 7.46 -4.92 -13.51
CA GLY A 89 6.96 -6.11 -14.22
C GLY A 89 6.30 -7.15 -13.32
N GLU A 90 6.66 -8.42 -13.52
CA GLU A 90 6.05 -9.58 -12.85
C GLU A 90 6.15 -9.49 -11.31
N THR A 91 7.30 -9.06 -10.79
CA THR A 91 7.55 -8.96 -9.34
C THR A 91 6.55 -8.01 -8.68
N LEU A 92 6.24 -6.89 -9.33
CA LEU A 92 5.26 -5.91 -8.86
C LEU A 92 3.85 -6.52 -8.79
N VAL A 93 3.43 -7.21 -9.86
CA VAL A 93 2.09 -7.84 -9.92
C VAL A 93 1.95 -8.96 -8.89
N ASN A 94 3.00 -9.78 -8.74
CA ASN A 94 3.06 -10.85 -7.74
C ASN A 94 2.95 -10.29 -6.31
N CYS A 95 3.64 -9.17 -6.02
CA CYS A 95 3.60 -8.50 -4.72
C CYS A 95 2.21 -7.91 -4.42
N LEU A 96 1.60 -7.23 -5.40
CA LEU A 96 0.23 -6.72 -5.30
C LEU A 96 -0.77 -7.83 -4.95
N ALA A 97 -0.75 -8.93 -5.72
CA ALA A 97 -1.67 -10.03 -5.49
C ALA A 97 -1.40 -10.73 -4.16
N TYR A 98 -0.14 -10.81 -3.72
CA TYR A 98 0.19 -11.32 -2.39
C TYR A 98 -0.54 -10.51 -1.30
N ILE A 99 -0.47 -9.18 -1.36
CA ILE A 99 -1.11 -8.28 -0.39
C ILE A 99 -2.64 -8.44 -0.44
N ASP A 100 -3.24 -8.36 -1.63
CA ASP A 100 -4.69 -8.42 -1.78
C ASP A 100 -5.28 -9.81 -1.46
N LEU A 101 -4.48 -10.88 -1.53
CA LEU A 101 -4.89 -12.24 -1.14
C LEU A 101 -4.74 -12.52 0.36
N ASN A 102 -4.07 -11.66 1.14
CA ASN A 102 -3.88 -11.88 2.59
C ASN A 102 -5.20 -12.04 3.37
N PRO A 103 -6.25 -11.20 3.15
CA PRO A 103 -7.53 -11.35 3.85
C PRO A 103 -8.21 -12.68 3.53
N LEU A 104 -8.11 -13.16 2.29
CA LEU A 104 -8.63 -14.44 1.87
C LEU A 104 -7.88 -15.58 2.57
N ARG A 105 -6.54 -15.55 2.55
CA ARG A 105 -5.70 -16.56 3.20
C ARG A 105 -5.91 -16.61 4.72
N ALA A 106 -6.15 -15.46 5.34
CA ALA A 106 -6.52 -15.32 6.74
C ALA A 106 -7.94 -15.84 7.07
N GLY A 107 -8.74 -16.15 6.05
CA GLY A 107 -10.11 -16.62 6.19
C GLY A 107 -11.13 -15.54 6.54
N LEU A 108 -10.78 -14.26 6.40
CA LEU A 108 -11.67 -13.12 6.64
C LEU A 108 -12.75 -12.98 5.55
N VAL A 109 -12.43 -13.40 4.33
CA VAL A 109 -13.31 -13.32 3.16
C VAL A 109 -13.24 -14.59 2.31
N LYS A 110 -14.25 -14.82 1.47
CA LYS A 110 -14.25 -15.94 0.50
C LYS A 110 -13.73 -15.50 -0.86
N ARG A 111 -13.87 -14.21 -1.19
CA ARG A 111 -13.37 -13.61 -2.44
C ARG A 111 -12.49 -12.41 -2.11
N PRO A 112 -11.36 -12.20 -2.81
CA PRO A 112 -10.44 -11.10 -2.47
C PRO A 112 -11.09 -9.71 -2.51
N GLU A 113 -12.02 -9.50 -3.44
CA GLU A 113 -12.75 -8.24 -3.59
C GLU A 113 -13.77 -7.95 -2.49
N GLU A 114 -14.12 -8.91 -1.64
CA GLU A 114 -15.03 -8.68 -0.51
C GLU A 114 -14.34 -7.89 0.62
N TYR A 115 -13.01 -7.89 0.67
CA TYR A 115 -12.28 -7.18 1.71
C TYR A 115 -12.14 -5.70 1.35
N ARG A 116 -12.95 -4.84 1.98
CA ARG A 116 -13.02 -3.41 1.66
C ARG A 116 -11.71 -2.61 1.83
N TRP A 117 -10.75 -3.14 2.59
CA TRP A 117 -9.48 -2.48 2.90
C TRP A 117 -8.29 -3.04 2.08
N SER A 118 -8.56 -3.67 0.94
CA SER A 118 -7.58 -4.04 -0.08
C SER A 118 -7.71 -3.14 -1.30
N SER A 119 -6.67 -3.09 -2.14
CA SER A 119 -6.71 -2.27 -3.35
C SER A 119 -7.82 -2.75 -4.27
N ILE A 120 -7.85 -4.06 -4.55
CA ILE A 120 -8.89 -4.65 -5.40
C ILE A 120 -10.31 -4.47 -4.83
N GLY A 121 -10.47 -4.54 -3.50
CA GLY A 121 -11.74 -4.30 -2.83
C GLY A 121 -12.22 -2.88 -3.02
N TYR A 122 -11.35 -1.89 -2.82
CA TYR A 122 -11.68 -0.47 -3.06
C TYR A 122 -12.07 -0.22 -4.52
N HIS A 123 -11.29 -0.73 -5.49
CA HIS A 123 -11.59 -0.57 -6.91
C HIS A 123 -12.94 -1.17 -7.31
N ILE A 124 -13.28 -2.37 -6.83
CA ILE A 124 -14.52 -3.04 -7.24
C ILE A 124 -15.75 -2.51 -6.49
N GLN A 125 -15.62 -2.21 -5.19
CA GLN A 125 -16.75 -1.81 -4.36
C GLN A 125 -17.11 -0.33 -4.53
N THR A 126 -16.14 0.51 -4.92
CA THR A 126 -16.34 1.97 -4.99
C THR A 126 -16.03 2.57 -6.35
N ASP A 127 -15.63 1.75 -7.34
CA ASP A 127 -15.18 2.22 -8.66
C ASP A 127 -14.06 3.28 -8.57
N ASN A 128 -13.18 3.16 -7.56
CA ASN A 128 -12.12 4.14 -7.29
C ASN A 128 -12.63 5.58 -7.17
N ARG A 129 -13.82 5.79 -6.58
CA ARG A 129 -14.57 7.07 -6.60
C ARG A 129 -13.75 8.32 -6.24
N ASP A 130 -12.78 8.20 -5.34
CA ASP A 130 -11.98 9.33 -4.85
C ASP A 130 -10.68 9.50 -5.67
N ASN A 131 -10.50 8.72 -6.74
CA ASN A 131 -9.28 8.59 -7.52
C ASN A 131 -8.04 8.39 -6.64
N PHE A 132 -8.21 7.60 -5.58
CA PHE A 132 -7.23 7.47 -4.51
C PHE A 132 -6.12 6.46 -4.83
N LEU A 133 -6.48 5.36 -5.49
CA LEU A 133 -5.54 4.28 -5.81
C LEU A 133 -5.19 4.27 -7.30
N SER A 134 -3.93 3.95 -7.59
CA SER A 134 -3.44 3.79 -8.95
C SER A 134 -4.08 2.58 -9.63
N THR A 135 -4.50 2.74 -10.88
CA THR A 135 -5.03 1.64 -11.71
C THR A 135 -3.96 0.94 -12.55
N ASP A 136 -2.68 1.25 -12.35
CA ASP A 136 -1.57 0.67 -13.09
C ASP A 136 -1.45 -0.85 -12.87
N PHE A 137 -1.47 -1.28 -11.61
CA PHE A 137 -1.23 -2.67 -11.20
C PHE A 137 0.03 -3.32 -11.81
N GLY A 138 0.99 -2.53 -12.31
CA GLY A 138 2.14 -3.01 -13.08
C GLY A 138 1.80 -3.48 -14.49
N LEU A 139 0.54 -3.37 -14.91
CA LEU A 139 0.06 -3.90 -16.19
C LEU A 139 0.30 -2.96 -17.37
N LYS A 140 0.68 -1.69 -17.13
CA LYS A 140 1.09 -0.78 -18.21
C LYS A 140 2.33 -1.29 -18.94
N GLU A 141 3.25 -1.94 -18.24
CA GLU A 141 4.48 -2.50 -18.82
C GLU A 141 4.20 -3.69 -19.75
N PHE A 142 3.05 -4.34 -19.58
CA PHE A 142 2.56 -5.39 -20.45
C PHE A 142 1.61 -4.86 -21.54
N ASN A 143 1.71 -3.57 -21.87
CA ASN A 143 0.92 -2.87 -22.89
C ASN A 143 -0.60 -2.95 -22.65
N VAL A 144 -1.04 -2.98 -21.39
CA VAL A 144 -2.47 -2.96 -21.04
C VAL A 144 -2.96 -1.54 -20.76
N SER A 145 -3.42 -0.86 -21.80
CA SER A 145 -3.75 0.57 -21.73
C SER A 145 -5.13 0.89 -21.14
N GLY A 146 -6.10 -0.03 -21.21
CA GLY A 146 -7.45 0.19 -20.69
C GLY A 146 -7.56 -0.05 -19.19
N GLU A 147 -8.10 0.91 -18.43
CA GLU A 147 -8.28 0.78 -16.97
C GLU A 147 -9.16 -0.41 -16.58
N LYS A 148 -10.35 -0.51 -17.19
CA LYS A 148 -11.26 -1.66 -16.98
C LYS A 148 -10.58 -2.98 -17.33
N GLU A 149 -9.75 -2.99 -18.37
CA GLU A 149 -9.00 -4.16 -18.79
C GLU A 149 -7.88 -4.52 -17.80
N ARG A 150 -7.18 -3.54 -17.24
CA ARG A 150 -6.17 -3.77 -16.19
C ARG A 150 -6.80 -4.38 -14.94
N ILE A 151 -7.91 -3.81 -14.46
CA ILE A 151 -8.65 -4.35 -13.30
C ILE A 151 -9.11 -5.78 -13.61
N ARG A 152 -9.68 -6.02 -14.80
CA ARG A 152 -10.14 -7.36 -15.21
C ARG A 152 -9.00 -8.38 -15.25
N ARG A 153 -7.86 -8.04 -15.86
CA ARG A 153 -6.68 -8.91 -15.97
C ARG A 153 -6.04 -9.18 -14.61
N TYR A 154 -5.85 -8.14 -13.80
CA TYR A 154 -5.32 -8.27 -12.45
C TYR A 154 -6.23 -9.15 -11.58
N ARG A 155 -7.55 -8.94 -11.64
CA ARG A 155 -8.53 -9.79 -10.95
C ARG A 155 -8.43 -11.25 -11.38
N ARG A 156 -8.36 -11.53 -12.68
CA ARG A 156 -8.17 -12.91 -13.17
C ARG A 156 -6.89 -13.53 -12.61
N TYR A 157 -5.77 -12.82 -12.69
CA TYR A 157 -4.50 -13.26 -12.16
C TYR A 157 -4.58 -13.55 -10.65
N MET A 158 -5.21 -12.66 -9.87
CA MET A 158 -5.46 -12.89 -8.45
C MET A 158 -6.25 -14.15 -8.15
N TYR A 159 -7.28 -14.45 -8.95
CA TYR A 159 -8.09 -15.67 -8.79
C TYR A 159 -7.28 -16.93 -9.10
N GLU A 160 -6.46 -16.89 -10.15
CA GLU A 160 -5.55 -18.00 -10.50
C GLU A 160 -4.49 -18.19 -9.39
N ALA A 161 -3.90 -17.11 -8.89
CA ALA A 161 -2.94 -17.11 -7.79
C ALA A 161 -3.53 -17.55 -6.44
N GLY A 162 -4.80 -17.22 -6.18
CA GLY A 162 -5.50 -17.56 -4.94
C GLY A 162 -5.91 -19.02 -4.85
N CYS A 163 -5.88 -19.78 -5.95
CA CYS A 163 -6.08 -21.23 -5.93
C CYS A 163 -4.80 -22.02 -5.59
N VAL A 164 -3.62 -21.38 -5.68
CA VAL A 164 -2.34 -22.03 -5.36
C VAL A 164 -2.22 -22.15 -3.85
N ASP A 165 -2.19 -23.39 -3.36
CA ASP A 165 -1.95 -23.69 -1.95
C ASP A 165 -0.46 -23.52 -1.58
N ARG A 166 -0.22 -23.20 -0.31
CA ARG A 166 1.12 -22.96 0.26
C ARG A 166 1.30 -23.82 1.51
N PRO A 167 1.61 -25.11 1.33
CA PRO A 167 1.70 -26.06 2.44
C PRO A 167 2.82 -25.71 3.44
N ASP A 168 3.83 -24.97 2.98
CA ASP A 168 4.95 -24.45 3.76
C ASP A 168 4.55 -23.43 4.86
N LYS A 169 3.40 -22.75 4.72
CA LYS A 169 2.92 -21.73 5.67
C LYS A 169 1.77 -22.19 6.58
N GLY A 170 1.53 -23.50 6.65
CA GLY A 170 0.41 -24.09 7.40
C GLY A 170 -0.92 -23.92 6.67
N LYS A 171 -2.03 -24.37 7.30
CA LYS A 171 -3.37 -24.34 6.70
C LYS A 171 -3.81 -22.91 6.35
N SER A 172 -3.70 -22.54 5.08
CA SER A 172 -4.21 -21.27 4.54
C SER A 172 -5.48 -21.54 3.72
N ARG A 173 -6.45 -20.61 3.74
CA ARG A 173 -7.58 -20.72 2.80
C ARG A 173 -7.12 -20.41 1.39
N VAL A 174 -7.61 -21.22 0.44
CA VAL A 174 -7.46 -21.03 -0.99
C VAL A 174 -8.84 -20.81 -1.63
N ILE A 175 -8.85 -20.23 -2.83
CA ILE A 175 -10.07 -20.08 -3.62
C ILE A 175 -10.54 -21.45 -4.08
N ASP A 176 -11.81 -21.77 -3.83
CA ASP A 176 -12.45 -22.99 -4.33
C ASP A 176 -12.39 -23.01 -5.88
N PRO A 177 -11.88 -24.09 -6.50
CA PRO A 177 -11.79 -24.23 -7.96
C PRO A 177 -13.12 -23.99 -8.69
N ARG A 178 -14.26 -24.27 -8.05
CA ARG A 178 -15.61 -23.98 -8.59
C ARG A 178 -15.85 -22.48 -8.76
N ILE A 179 -15.33 -21.66 -7.84
CA ILE A 179 -15.40 -20.20 -7.94
C ILE A 179 -14.54 -19.73 -9.11
N LEU A 180 -13.31 -20.23 -9.22
CA LEU A 180 -12.42 -19.92 -10.34
C LEU A 180 -13.07 -20.26 -11.69
N TYR A 181 -13.69 -21.43 -11.80
CA TYR A 181 -14.40 -21.85 -13.02
C TYR A 181 -15.54 -20.90 -13.40
N LYS A 182 -16.36 -20.46 -12.42
CA LYS A 182 -17.42 -19.47 -12.65
C LYS A 182 -16.85 -18.13 -13.10
N GLU A 183 -15.75 -17.69 -12.52
CA GLU A 183 -15.11 -16.42 -12.90
C GLU A 183 -14.47 -16.48 -14.30
N LYS A 184 -13.89 -17.62 -14.69
CA LYS A 184 -13.41 -17.84 -16.07
C LYS A 184 -14.54 -17.76 -17.10
N LYS A 185 -15.74 -18.25 -16.76
CA LYS A 185 -16.93 -18.17 -17.63
C LYS A 185 -17.54 -16.78 -17.77
N LYS A 186 -17.29 -15.86 -16.82
CA LYS A 186 -17.77 -14.46 -16.91
C LYS A 186 -16.94 -13.61 -17.87
N GLY A 187 -15.76 -14.08 -18.28
CA GLY A 187 -14.97 -13.43 -19.34
C GLY A 187 -15.63 -13.62 -20.71
N PRO A 188 -15.37 -12.74 -21.68
CA PRO A 188 -15.92 -12.89 -23.03
C PRO A 188 -15.58 -14.27 -23.62
N ALA A 189 -16.61 -14.97 -24.12
CA ALA A 189 -16.45 -16.20 -24.88
C ALA A 189 -15.60 -15.88 -26.11
N GLY A 190 -14.37 -16.42 -26.18
CA GLY A 190 -13.46 -16.22 -27.31
C GLY A 190 -12.07 -15.70 -26.97
N CYS A 191 -11.81 -15.21 -25.74
CA CYS A 191 -10.43 -14.89 -25.34
C CYS A 191 -9.75 -16.10 -24.67
N ALA A 192 -9.71 -17.21 -25.41
CA ALA A 192 -9.03 -18.44 -25.00
C ALA A 192 -7.50 -18.39 -25.27
N THR A 193 -6.99 -17.35 -25.93
CA THR A 193 -5.62 -17.33 -26.46
C THR A 193 -5.05 -15.90 -26.61
N GLY A 194 -5.11 -15.09 -25.56
CA GLY A 194 -4.09 -14.04 -25.39
C GLY A 194 -2.89 -14.66 -24.68
N PRO A 195 -1.63 -14.31 -25.00
CA PRO A 195 -0.47 -14.89 -24.31
C PRO A 195 -0.71 -14.81 -22.81
N GLY A 196 -0.53 -15.92 -22.07
CA GLY A 196 -0.64 -15.92 -20.62
C GLY A 196 0.27 -14.82 -20.09
N ILE A 197 -0.31 -13.70 -19.65
CA ILE A 197 0.42 -12.42 -19.60
C ILE A 197 1.52 -12.47 -18.55
N LEU A 198 1.37 -13.33 -17.55
CA LEU A 198 2.38 -13.56 -16.54
C LEU A 198 2.42 -15.07 -16.29
N PRO A 199 3.58 -15.74 -16.41
CA PRO A 199 3.70 -17.08 -15.89
C PRO A 199 3.34 -17.05 -14.40
N ILE A 200 2.49 -17.97 -13.95
CA ILE A 200 2.28 -18.27 -12.51
C ILE A 200 3.54 -18.99 -11.96
N ARG A 201 4.74 -18.59 -12.41
CA ARG A 201 6.02 -19.07 -11.87
C ARG A 201 6.43 -18.08 -10.78
N GLY A 202 6.81 -18.59 -9.61
CA GLY A 202 7.23 -17.77 -8.47
C GLY A 202 6.15 -17.46 -7.42
N LEU A 203 4.87 -17.83 -7.66
CA LEU A 203 3.83 -17.74 -6.61
C LEU A 203 3.91 -18.86 -5.57
N SER A 204 4.64 -19.94 -5.89
CA SER A 204 4.95 -21.05 -5.00
C SER A 204 5.77 -20.61 -3.80
N ASP A 205 6.49 -19.49 -3.90
CA ASP A 205 7.28 -18.99 -2.80
C ASP A 205 7.49 -17.46 -2.91
N PRO A 206 6.55 -16.63 -2.41
CA PRO A 206 6.81 -15.21 -2.26
C PRO A 206 7.87 -14.96 -1.19
N GLU A 207 8.24 -15.95 -0.38
CA GLU A 207 9.47 -15.86 0.40
C GLU A 207 10.71 -16.03 -0.48
N ASN A 208 10.67 -16.52 -1.71
CA ASN A 208 11.80 -16.37 -2.63
C ASN A 208 11.77 -15.00 -3.34
N SER A 209 10.57 -14.43 -3.57
CA SER A 209 10.46 -13.01 -3.98
C SER A 209 10.82 -12.04 -2.85
N TYR A 210 10.57 -12.40 -1.59
CA TYR A 210 10.96 -11.62 -0.40
C TYR A 210 12.40 -11.94 0.01
N ARG A 211 12.87 -13.21 0.04
CA ARG A 211 14.23 -13.64 0.41
C ARG A 211 15.27 -13.38 -0.67
N ALA A 212 14.95 -13.40 -1.97
CA ALA A 212 15.87 -12.83 -2.96
C ALA A 212 16.14 -11.34 -2.69
N ILE A 213 15.28 -10.68 -1.92
CA ILE A 213 15.44 -9.28 -1.50
C ILE A 213 15.84 -9.13 -0.01
N THR A 214 15.67 -10.17 0.83
CA THR A 214 15.99 -10.16 2.27
C THR A 214 17.10 -11.13 2.69
N SER A 215 17.76 -11.84 1.76
CA SER A 215 18.92 -12.70 2.05
C SER A 215 20.20 -11.91 2.26
N ASP A 216 20.18 -10.61 1.97
CA ASP A 216 21.21 -9.70 2.43
C ASP A 216 20.75 -9.08 3.76
N SER A 217 21.17 -9.70 4.86
CA SER A 217 21.00 -9.20 6.23
C SER A 217 21.74 -7.89 6.51
N SER A 218 22.14 -7.16 5.47
CA SER A 218 22.35 -5.71 5.52
C SER A 218 20.99 -4.98 5.49
N ILE A 219 20.13 -5.29 6.47
CA ILE A 219 19.01 -4.42 6.84
C ILE A 219 19.60 -3.03 6.97
N CYS A 220 19.20 -2.13 6.07
CA CYS A 220 19.58 -0.73 6.10
C CYS A 220 19.02 -0.14 7.39
N SER A 221 19.80 -0.33 8.45
CA SER A 221 19.68 0.28 9.74
C SER A 221 20.05 1.72 9.48
N CYS A 222 19.09 2.51 9.01
CA CYS A 222 19.31 3.92 8.73
C CYS A 222 19.98 4.53 9.99
N PRO A 223 21.19 5.10 9.84
CA PRO A 223 22.06 5.40 10.98
C PRO A 223 21.31 6.26 11.98
N ARG A 224 21.59 6.04 13.29
CA ARG A 224 21.18 6.96 14.36
C ARG A 224 21.38 8.38 13.82
N MET A 225 20.28 9.10 13.56
CA MET A 225 20.34 10.55 13.47
C MET A 225 21.01 10.98 14.77
N ARG A 226 22.27 11.41 14.67
CA ARG A 226 22.97 12.05 15.78
C ARG A 226 22.00 13.11 16.30
N LYS A 227 21.80 13.14 17.61
CA LYS A 227 21.06 14.21 18.27
C LYS A 227 21.69 15.53 17.81
N SER A 228 21.07 16.20 16.85
CA SER A 228 21.29 17.63 16.67
C SER A 228 20.82 18.30 17.97
N PRO A 229 21.57 19.25 18.53
CA PRO A 229 21.21 19.90 19.79
C PRO A 229 19.89 20.67 19.72
N ASN A 230 19.33 20.87 18.52
CA ASN A 230 18.04 21.55 18.36
C ASN A 230 16.89 20.57 18.60
N ARG A 231 16.53 20.50 19.87
CA ARG A 231 15.25 20.04 20.39
C ARG A 231 14.11 20.82 19.71
N LEU A 232 13.67 20.38 18.53
CA LEU A 232 12.47 20.90 17.87
C LEU A 232 11.26 20.14 18.40
N THR A 233 10.51 20.88 19.21
CA THR A 233 9.19 20.58 19.73
C THR A 233 8.28 20.02 18.65
N GLY A 234 7.42 19.07 19.04
CA GLY A 234 6.41 18.53 18.14
C GLY A 234 5.56 19.63 17.52
N PHE A 235 5.18 19.42 16.26
CA PHE A 235 4.22 20.24 15.54
C PHE A 235 2.99 20.55 16.42
N PRO A 236 2.53 21.81 16.47
CA PRO A 236 1.35 22.18 17.24
C PRO A 236 0.13 21.50 16.63
N GLY A 237 -0.41 20.54 17.37
CA GLY A 237 -1.69 19.92 17.03
C GLY A 237 -2.83 20.75 17.61
N SER A 238 -3.28 21.76 16.88
CA SER A 238 -4.56 22.41 17.12
C SER A 238 -5.43 22.23 15.89
N ILE A 239 -6.21 21.14 15.87
CA ILE A 239 -7.49 21.14 15.16
C ILE A 239 -8.43 21.95 16.08
N PRO A 240 -9.06 23.04 15.61
CA PRO A 240 -9.94 23.83 16.45
C PRO A 240 -11.12 22.96 16.94
N SER A 241 -11.30 22.94 18.25
CA SER A 241 -12.48 22.39 18.89
C SER A 241 -13.66 23.32 18.64
N ASN A 242 -14.63 22.91 17.82
CA ASN A 242 -15.96 23.49 17.86
C ASN A 242 -16.60 23.13 19.20
N ASN A 243 -16.43 24.00 20.20
CA ASN A 243 -17.28 24.06 21.37
C ASN A 243 -18.55 24.81 20.96
N SER A 244 -19.58 24.08 20.57
CA SER A 244 -20.95 24.57 20.71
C SER A 244 -21.33 24.49 22.19
N GLN A 245 -21.23 25.61 22.90
CA GLN A 245 -22.00 25.85 24.13
C GLN A 245 -22.97 27.01 23.85
N LYS A 246 -24.24 26.66 23.66
CA LYS A 246 -25.41 27.17 24.40
C LYS A 246 -26.63 26.38 23.96
#